data_AF-A0A1I2NXX9-F1
#
_entry.id   AF-A0A1I2NXX9-F1
#
_cell.length_a   1.000
_cell.length_b   1.000
_cell.length_c   1.000
_cell.angle_alpha   90.00
_cell.angle_beta   90.00
_cell.angle_gamma   90.00
#
_symmetry.space_group_name_H-M   'P 1'
#
loop_
_entity.id
_entity.type
_entity.pdbx_description
1 polymer ?
#
loop_
_entity_poly.entity_id
_entity_poly.type
_entity_poly.pdbx_seq_one_letter_code
_entity_poly.pdbx_strand_id
1 'polypeptide(L)'
;MKDCLIVTRDFTYHRGPSNPHKCLHFKKGEFIYIGDDHHYVESIGWLVSLHTDTHPPFFIPSAYLEKYYLNNLYMYSDIALSINYHQLKVDQSLDRRDAELFQYHSTQLSYWNQLMNGSDEKQKVVSL
;
A
#
# COMPACT_ATOMS: atom_id res chain seq x y z
N MET A 1 12.89 -6.56 -6.58
CA MET A 1 12.14 -6.16 -5.37
C MET A 1 11.08 -7.21 -5.13
N LYS A 2 10.87 -7.66 -3.89
CA LYS A 2 9.71 -8.51 -3.57
C LYS A 2 8.45 -7.66 -3.70
N ASP A 3 7.36 -8.27 -4.18
CA ASP A 3 6.07 -7.60 -4.28
C ASP A 3 5.58 -7.19 -2.87
N CYS A 4 5.59 -5.89 -2.62
CA CYS A 4 5.16 -5.32 -1.36
C CYS A 4 4.03 -4.31 -1.57
N LEU A 5 3.07 -4.38 -0.66
CA LEU A 5 1.95 -3.46 -0.51
C LEU A 5 2.31 -2.45 0.57
N ILE A 6 2.00 -1.18 0.32
CA ILE A 6 2.19 -0.08 1.26
C ILE A 6 0.82 0.37 1.75
N VAL A 7 0.68 0.50 3.08
CA VAL A 7 -0.53 1.00 3.70
C VAL A 7 -0.61 2.52 3.50
N THR A 8 -1.57 3.00 2.73
CA THR A 8 -1.76 4.44 2.46
C THR A 8 -2.74 5.10 3.41
N ARG A 9 -3.60 4.31 4.05
CA ARG A 9 -4.58 4.73 5.06
C ARG A 9 -4.76 3.65 6.11
N ASP A 10 -4.77 4.06 7.37
CA ASP A 10 -4.99 3.17 8.51
C ASP A 10 -6.25 2.31 8.30
N PHE A 11 -6.14 1.02 8.61
CA PHE A 11 -7.28 0.12 8.56
C PHE A 11 -7.15 -1.02 9.56
N THR A 12 -8.29 -1.67 9.80
CA THR A 12 -8.37 -2.87 10.63
C THR A 12 -8.90 -4.02 9.81
N TYR A 13 -8.21 -5.15 9.88
CA TYR A 13 -8.65 -6.41 9.30
C TYR A 13 -9.14 -7.35 10.42
N HIS A 14 -10.39 -7.80 10.28
CA HIS A 14 -11.00 -8.72 11.23
C HIS A 14 -10.82 -10.16 10.73
N ARG A 15 -10.05 -10.99 11.45
CA ARG A 15 -9.93 -12.43 11.13
C ARG A 15 -11.21 -13.17 11.54
N GLY A 16 -12.24 -13.09 10.69
CA GLY A 16 -13.50 -13.80 10.85
C GLY A 16 -14.46 -13.20 11.89
N PRO A 17 -15.74 -13.65 11.90
CA PRO A 17 -16.80 -13.02 12.69
C PRO A 17 -16.73 -13.29 14.20
N SER A 18 -15.92 -14.26 14.66
CA SER A 18 -16.11 -14.86 15.98
C SER A 18 -15.15 -14.40 17.08
N ASN A 19 -14.18 -13.51 16.81
CA ASN A 19 -13.26 -13.06 17.86
C ASN A 19 -12.68 -11.65 17.63
N PRO A 20 -13.18 -10.61 18.34
CA PRO A 20 -12.68 -9.24 18.23
C PRO A 20 -11.23 -9.05 18.69
N HIS A 21 -10.64 -10.02 19.41
CA HIS A 21 -9.22 -9.99 19.79
C HIS A 21 -8.26 -10.45 18.68
N LYS A 22 -8.78 -10.92 17.53
CA LYS A 22 -7.98 -11.32 16.35
C LYS A 22 -8.01 -10.26 15.24
N CYS A 23 -8.14 -8.98 15.60
CA CYS A 23 -8.04 -7.89 14.65
C CYS A 23 -6.58 -7.52 14.40
N LEU A 24 -6.20 -7.35 13.14
CA LEU A 24 -4.90 -6.79 12.76
C LEU A 24 -5.11 -5.32 12.45
N HIS A 25 -4.35 -4.47 13.12
CA HIS A 25 -4.35 -3.03 12.90
C HIS A 25 -3.13 -2.65 12.08
N PHE A 26 -3.36 -1.93 10.98
CA PHE A 26 -2.32 -1.46 10.08
C PHE A 26 -2.32 0.05 10.06
N LYS A 27 -1.14 0.64 10.26
CA LYS A 27 -0.95 2.09 10.18
C LYS A 27 -0.39 2.50 8.83
N LYS A 28 -0.71 3.72 8.42
CA LYS A 28 -0.14 4.35 7.22
C LYS A 28 1.40 4.28 7.23
N GLY A 29 1.96 3.92 6.09
CA GLY A 29 3.40 3.71 5.88
C GLY A 29 3.92 2.41 6.48
N GLU A 30 3.06 1.44 6.81
CA GLU A 30 3.50 0.06 7.03
C GLU A 30 3.61 -0.70 5.70
N PHE A 31 4.50 -1.69 5.65
CA PHE A 31 4.63 -2.60 4.53
C PHE A 31 3.95 -3.93 4.84
N ILE A 32 3.29 -4.46 3.83
CA ILE A 32 2.74 -5.80 3.82
C ILE A 32 3.37 -6.53 2.64
N TYR A 33 4.05 -7.63 2.93
CA TYR A 33 4.74 -8.42 1.93
C TYR A 33 3.89 -9.64 1.57
N ILE A 34 3.81 -9.92 0.28
CA ILE A 34 3.11 -11.10 -0.21
C ILE A 34 4.08 -12.29 -0.08
N GLY A 35 3.65 -13.32 0.64
CA GLY A 35 4.41 -14.57 0.79
C GLY A 35 3.99 -15.60 -0.26
N ASP A 36 4.80 -16.64 -0.48
CA ASP A 36 4.59 -17.56 -1.61
C ASP A 36 3.55 -18.67 -1.35
N ASP A 37 3.19 -18.93 -0.08
CA ASP A 37 2.34 -20.05 0.33
C ASP A 37 0.83 -19.80 0.14
N HIS A 38 0.41 -19.43 -1.08
CA HIS A 38 -1.00 -19.26 -1.41
C HIS A 38 -1.73 -20.60 -1.54
N HIS A 39 -2.97 -20.67 -1.05
CA HIS A 39 -3.77 -21.88 -1.18
C HIS A 39 -5.24 -21.57 -1.49
N TYR A 40 -5.87 -22.48 -2.22
CA TYR A 40 -7.26 -22.37 -2.62
C TYR A 40 -8.16 -23.18 -1.67
N VAL A 41 -9.24 -22.56 -1.21
CA VAL A 41 -10.28 -23.21 -0.38
C VAL A 41 -11.62 -23.07 -1.10
N GLU A 42 -12.28 -24.18 -1.42
CA GLU A 42 -13.48 -24.20 -2.27
C GLU A 42 -14.61 -23.26 -1.81
N SER A 43 -14.79 -23.10 -0.50
CA SER A 43 -15.83 -22.24 0.08
C SER A 43 -15.48 -20.74 0.16
N ILE A 44 -14.21 -20.36 0.01
CA ILE A 44 -13.71 -19.00 0.28
C ILE A 44 -12.92 -18.41 -0.92
N GLY A 45 -12.36 -19.27 -1.78
CA GLY A 45 -11.48 -18.93 -2.88
C GLY A 45 -10.00 -18.93 -2.49
N TRP A 46 -9.21 -18.12 -3.19
CA TRP A 46 -7.77 -17.98 -2.94
C TRP A 46 -7.50 -17.25 -1.63
N LEU A 47 -6.72 -17.88 -0.75
CA LEU A 47 -6.15 -17.30 0.45
C LEU A 47 -4.71 -16.86 0.17
N VAL A 48 -4.47 -15.55 0.28
CA VAL A 48 -3.17 -14.91 0.04
C VAL A 48 -2.41 -14.87 1.35
N SER A 49 -1.18 -15.38 1.33
CA SER A 49 -0.25 -15.36 2.46
C SER A 49 0.40 -13.99 2.53
N LEU A 50 0.36 -13.36 3.71
CA LEU A 50 0.88 -12.03 3.95
C LEU A 50 1.74 -12.03 5.22
N HIS A 51 2.80 -11.23 5.20
CA HIS A 51 3.67 -11.00 6.35
C HIS A 51 3.93 -9.51 6.51
N THR A 52 4.03 -9.06 7.76
CA THR A 52 4.46 -7.70 8.12
C THR A 52 5.51 -7.79 9.21
N ASP A 53 6.19 -6.67 9.48
CA ASP A 53 7.14 -6.58 10.59
C ASP A 53 6.41 -6.53 11.95
N THR A 54 5.14 -6.14 11.94
CA THR A 54 4.32 -5.85 13.12
C THR A 54 3.45 -7.03 13.56
N HIS A 55 3.18 -7.98 12.68
CA HIS A 55 2.22 -9.08 12.92
C HIS A 55 2.78 -10.42 12.45
N PRO A 56 2.48 -11.53 13.15
CA PRO A 56 2.80 -12.87 12.66
C PRO A 56 2.14 -13.16 11.30
N PRO A 57 2.75 -13.98 10.44
CA PRO A 57 2.21 -14.34 9.13
C PRO A 57 0.74 -14.74 9.15
N PHE A 58 0.01 -14.35 8.12
CA PHE A 58 -1.44 -14.50 8.08
C PHE A 58 -2.00 -14.62 6.69
N PHE A 59 -3.25 -15.08 6.61
CA PHE A 59 -3.96 -15.26 5.36
C PHE A 59 -5.14 -14.30 5.26
N ILE A 60 -5.30 -13.72 4.07
CA ILE A 60 -6.48 -12.92 3.69
C ILE A 60 -7.08 -13.53 2.42
N PRO A 61 -8.42 -13.72 2.34
CA PRO A 61 -9.05 -14.04 1.08
C PRO A 61 -8.80 -12.96 0.03
N SER A 62 -8.37 -13.34 -1.16
CA SER A 62 -8.07 -12.44 -2.28
C SER A 62 -9.16 -11.39 -2.52
N ALA A 63 -10.44 -11.76 -2.46
CA ALA A 63 -11.57 -10.83 -2.57
C ALA A 63 -11.58 -9.72 -1.51
N TYR A 64 -11.14 -10.01 -0.28
CA TYR A 64 -10.99 -8.99 0.76
C TYR A 64 -9.74 -8.14 0.54
N LEU A 65 -8.64 -8.76 0.09
CA LEU A 65 -7.40 -8.04 -0.22
C LEU A 65 -7.63 -7.01 -1.33
N GLU A 66 -8.38 -7.36 -2.38
CA GLU A 66 -8.77 -6.46 -3.46
C GLU A 66 -9.56 -5.24 -2.94
N LYS A 67 -10.49 -5.46 -2.00
CA LYS A 67 -11.23 -4.36 -1.37
C LYS A 67 -10.32 -3.36 -0.64
N TYR A 68 -9.30 -3.87 0.05
CA TYR A 68 -8.30 -3.02 0.72
C TYR A 68 -7.37 -2.35 -0.28
N TYR A 69 -7.03 -3.01 -1.38
CA TYR A 69 -6.22 -2.42 -2.46
C TYR A 69 -6.84 -1.16 -3.06
N LEU A 70 -8.16 -1.15 -3.24
CA LEU A 70 -8.82 0.02 -3.82
C LEU A 70 -8.78 1.27 -2.93
N ASN A 71 -8.55 1.13 -1.62
CA ASN A 71 -8.78 2.22 -0.66
C ASN A 71 -7.64 2.48 0.33
N ASN A 72 -6.83 1.47 0.64
CA ASN A 72 -5.94 1.46 1.80
C ASN A 72 -4.53 0.92 1.48
N LEU A 73 -4.38 0.12 0.43
CA LEU A 73 -3.13 -0.56 0.06
C LEU A 73 -2.76 -0.24 -1.38
N TYR A 74 -1.49 0.01 -1.66
CA TYR A 74 -0.98 0.18 -3.03
C TYR A 74 0.26 -0.66 -3.20
N MET A 75 0.52 -1.22 -4.39
CA MET A 75 1.85 -1.79 -4.64
C MET A 75 2.87 -0.66 -4.70
N TYR A 76 4.11 -0.98 -4.34
CA TYR A 76 5.22 -0.07 -4.54
C TYR A 76 5.30 0.44 -5.99
N SER A 77 5.05 -0.44 -6.98
CA SER A 77 5.04 -0.09 -8.40
C SER A 77 3.99 0.96 -8.75
N ASP A 78 2.80 0.92 -8.15
CA ASP A 78 1.74 1.90 -8.44
C ASP A 78 2.08 3.27 -7.86
N ILE A 79 2.71 3.31 -6.69
CA ILE A 79 3.18 4.54 -6.08
C ILE A 79 4.29 5.15 -6.94
N ALA A 80 5.27 4.34 -7.36
CA ALA A 80 6.34 4.78 -8.25
C ALA A 80 5.77 5.31 -9.58
N LEU A 81 4.78 4.61 -10.15
CA LEU A 81 4.09 5.06 -11.36
C LEU A 81 3.35 6.38 -11.15
N SER A 82 2.69 6.55 -10.00
CA SER A 82 1.98 7.79 -9.63
C SER A 82 2.93 8.98 -9.47
N ILE A 83 4.09 8.77 -8.85
CA ILE A 83 5.15 9.78 -8.74
C ILE A 83 5.61 10.21 -10.14
N ASN A 84 5.94 9.24 -10.99
CA ASN A 84 6.38 9.51 -12.36
C ASN A 84 5.32 10.27 -13.17
N TYR A 85 4.04 9.86 -13.06
CA TYR A 85 2.94 10.53 -13.72
C TYR A 85 2.79 11.99 -13.26
N HIS A 86 2.80 12.23 -11.95
CA HIS A 86 2.63 13.58 -11.42
C HIS A 86 3.82 14.48 -11.72
N GLN A 87 5.05 13.96 -11.69
CA GLN A 87 6.24 14.70 -12.13
C GLN A 87 6.10 15.16 -13.58
N LEU A 88 5.75 14.23 -14.49
CA LEU A 88 5.52 14.57 -15.89
C LEU A 88 4.43 15.64 -16.05
N LYS A 89 3.37 15.57 -15.25
CA LYS A 89 2.28 16.55 -15.31
C LYS A 89 2.66 17.92 -14.76
N VAL A 90 3.50 17.97 -13.73
CA VAL A 90 4.10 19.22 -13.24
C VAL A 90 4.89 19.88 -14.37
N ASP A 91 5.77 19.14 -15.04
CA ASP A 91 6.59 19.67 -16.13
C ASP A 91 5.71 20.20 -17.28
N GLN A 92 4.69 19.42 -17.70
CA GLN A 92 3.73 19.84 -18.74
C GLN A 92 2.92 21.07 -18.36
N SER A 93 2.58 21.24 -17.08
CA SER A 93 1.83 22.41 -16.60
C SER A 93 2.68 23.68 -16.59
N LEU A 94 3.99 23.56 -16.31
CA LEU A 94 4.94 24.66 -16.42
C LEU A 94 5.10 25.11 -17.87
N ASP A 95 5.24 24.17 -18.81
CA ASP A 95 5.32 24.47 -20.25
C ASP A 95 4.09 25.24 -20.75
N ARG A 96 2.92 24.88 -20.23
CA ARG A 96 1.62 25.48 -20.59
C ARG A 96 1.28 26.73 -19.77
N ARG A 97 2.08 27.08 -18.76
CA ARG A 97 1.82 28.15 -17.79
C ARG A 97 0.46 28.00 -17.10
N ASP A 98 0.04 26.76 -16.85
CA ASP A 98 -1.22 26.43 -16.18
C ASP A 98 -0.98 26.30 -14.67
N ALA A 99 -1.29 27.37 -13.94
CA ALA A 99 -1.05 27.44 -12.50
C ALA A 99 -1.93 26.47 -11.69
N GLU A 100 -3.16 26.19 -12.15
CA GLU A 100 -4.08 25.31 -11.43
C GLU A 100 -3.61 23.85 -11.52
N LEU A 101 -3.27 23.40 -12.73
CA LEU A 101 -2.73 22.05 -12.93
C LEU A 101 -1.37 21.88 -12.25
N PHE A 102 -0.53 22.91 -12.28
CA PHE A 102 0.75 22.89 -11.58
C PHE A 102 0.56 22.69 -10.08
N GLN A 103 -0.33 23.48 -9.46
CA GLN A 103 -0.58 23.40 -8.03
C GLN A 103 -1.17 22.03 -7.64
N TYR A 104 -2.14 21.53 -8.41
CA TYR A 104 -2.74 20.22 -8.16
C TYR A 104 -1.69 19.10 -8.23
N HIS A 105 -0.93 19.03 -9.34
CA HIS A 105 0.03 17.95 -9.53
C HIS A 105 1.24 18.04 -8.60
N SER A 106 1.69 19.25 -8.25
CA SER A 106 2.75 19.45 -7.25
C SER A 106 2.31 18.96 -5.86
N THR A 107 1.04 19.20 -5.50
CA THR A 107 0.49 18.73 -4.23
C THR A 107 0.41 17.20 -4.19
N GLN A 108 -0.08 16.58 -5.27
CA GLN A 108 -0.15 15.12 -5.37
C GLN A 108 1.24 14.49 -5.37
N LEU A 109 2.19 15.06 -6.12
CA LEU A 109 3.58 14.60 -6.15
C LEU A 109 4.21 14.63 -4.75
N SER A 110 4.01 15.72 -4.00
CA SER A 110 4.48 15.84 -2.62
C SER A 110 3.87 14.76 -1.71
N TYR A 111 2.57 14.51 -1.83
CA TYR A 111 1.88 13.45 -1.07
C TYR A 111 2.49 12.06 -1.32
N TRP A 112 2.68 11.68 -2.58
CA TRP A 112 3.23 10.37 -2.93
C TRP A 112 4.71 10.22 -2.52
N ASN A 113 5.51 11.27 -2.66
CA ASN A 113 6.90 11.28 -2.21
C ASN A 113 7.01 11.14 -0.69
N GLN A 114 6.16 11.82 0.08
CA GLN A 114 6.13 11.67 1.54
C GLN A 114 5.74 10.25 1.95
N LEU A 115 4.77 9.66 1.25
CA LEU A 115 4.37 8.27 1.49
C LEU A 115 5.55 7.32 1.23
N MET A 116 6.29 7.51 0.15
CA MET A 116 7.41 6.65 -0.19
C MET A 116 8.60 6.83 0.75
N ASN A 117 8.99 8.07 1.05
CA ASN A 117 10.13 8.38 1.92
C ASN A 117 9.89 7.98 3.38
N GLY A 118 8.67 8.20 3.90
CA GLY A 118 8.29 7.73 5.24
C GLY A 118 8.28 6.21 5.38
N SER A 119 8.33 5.49 4.26
CA SER A 119 8.41 4.05 4.20
C SER A 119 9.88 3.58 4.03
N ASP A 120 10.72 4.29 3.27
CA ASP A 120 12.17 4.01 3.16
C ASP A 120 12.95 4.17 4.48
N GLU A 121 12.57 5.13 5.33
CA GLU A 121 13.20 5.29 6.66
C GLU A 121 12.97 4.08 7.57
N LYS A 122 11.83 3.40 7.45
CA LYS A 122 11.52 2.19 8.23
C LYS A 122 12.30 0.96 7.74
N GLN A 123 12.58 0.85 6.43
CA GLN A 123 13.36 -0.27 5.88
C GLN A 123 14.83 -0.26 6.32
N LYS A 124 15.42 0.93 6.53
CA LYS A 124 16.80 1.04 7.06
C LYS A 124 16.94 0.57 8.51
N VAL A 125 15.90 0.71 9.33
CA VAL A 125 15.94 0.33 10.75
C VAL A 125 15.87 -1.18 10.94
N VAL A 126 15.25 -1.91 10.00
CA VAL A 126 15.13 -3.39 10.06
C VAL A 126 16.40 -4.11 9.59
N SER A 127 17.36 -3.40 8.98
CA SER A 127 18.59 -3.97 8.40
C SER A 127 19.84 -3.80 9.28
N LEU A 128 19.69 -3.40 10.54
CA LEU A 128 20.76 -3.21 11.55
C LEU A 128 20.57 -4.19 12.72
#